data_AF-A0A6M1E661-F1
#
_entry.id   AF-A0A6M1E661-F1
#
_cell.length_a   1.000
_cell.length_b   1.000
_cell.length_c   1.000
_cell.angle_alpha   90.00
_cell.angle_beta   90.00
_cell.angle_gamma   90.00
#
_symmetry.space_group_name_H-M   'P 1'
#
loop_
_entity.id
_entity.type
_entity.pdbx_description
1 polymer ?
#
loop_
_entity_poly.entity_id
_entity_poly.type
_entity_poly.pdbx_seq_one_letter_code
_entity_poly.pdbx_strand_id
1 'polypeptide(L)'
;MIDKSLKNLELSTGVANNVITIHAQYWQVEFVKEASTGTLLLDKAGNPMQLTDNDQTEHDGDLINLKKTDDGQGLSLSLQENFSDNPRTFLIGLVENGNRDVISITQRRAKGYKIVDQQFTALEGTQKVYTSSEDCLPLTLSNTDPEEKYMKTDDIFKNVYYSSKFVSDDYGAFDWFSQDVPLISIPDLLVDEAAVWSGRVPFQQGETKEAYIGEGKSSESLLVQPHTNIDLEGTITYVERSLKFTWTIQNEESGHRFTVTGLLHQKVPVSPTTIIKRLY
;
A
#
# COMPACT_ATOMS: atom_id res chain seq x y z
N MET A 1 29.38 22.85 -20.16
CA MET A 1 29.63 21.86 -19.09
C MET A 1 28.90 20.56 -19.33
N ILE A 2 27.72 20.57 -19.97
CA ILE A 2 26.96 19.35 -20.27
C ILE A 2 26.60 19.27 -21.75
N ASP A 3 26.28 18.07 -22.23
CA ASP A 3 25.75 17.86 -23.57
C ASP A 3 24.39 18.53 -23.76
N LYS A 4 24.14 19.07 -24.96
CA LYS A 4 22.88 19.77 -25.28
C LYS A 4 21.64 18.89 -25.12
N SER A 5 21.75 17.59 -25.40
CA SER A 5 20.68 16.61 -25.22
C SER A 5 20.28 16.43 -23.75
N LEU A 6 21.17 16.75 -22.82
CA LEU A 6 20.95 16.61 -21.37
C LEU A 6 20.40 17.90 -20.73
N LYS A 7 20.20 18.97 -21.52
CA LYS A 7 19.62 20.23 -21.01
C LYS A 7 18.14 20.09 -20.68
N ASN A 8 17.42 19.23 -21.42
CA ASN A 8 16.01 18.94 -21.18
C ASN A 8 15.82 17.42 -21.21
N LEU A 9 15.64 16.82 -20.05
CA LEU A 9 15.39 15.40 -19.86
C LEU A 9 13.91 15.20 -19.57
N GLU A 10 13.27 14.33 -20.33
CA GLU A 10 11.92 13.87 -20.06
C GLU A 10 11.96 12.43 -19.55
N LEU A 11 11.41 12.21 -18.36
CA LEU A 11 11.39 10.91 -17.70
C LEU A 11 9.96 10.52 -17.35
N SER A 12 9.69 9.22 -17.39
CA SER A 12 8.43 8.62 -16.92
C SER A 12 8.66 7.61 -15.80
N THR A 13 9.79 7.76 -15.10
CA THR A 13 10.24 6.78 -14.12
C THR A 13 11.09 7.44 -13.05
N GLY A 14 11.16 6.82 -11.88
CA GLY A 14 12.24 7.03 -10.94
C GLY A 14 13.56 6.50 -11.50
N VAL A 15 14.66 7.01 -11.00
CA VAL A 15 16.00 6.55 -11.36
C VAL A 15 16.84 6.45 -10.09
N ALA A 16 17.74 5.49 -10.04
CA ALA A 16 18.71 5.37 -8.96
C ALA A 16 20.10 5.47 -9.57
N ASN A 17 20.90 6.42 -9.08
CA ASN A 17 22.30 6.61 -9.45
C ASN A 17 22.53 6.74 -10.96
N ASN A 18 21.64 7.46 -11.66
CA ASN A 18 21.83 7.77 -13.08
C ASN A 18 22.91 8.85 -13.20
N VAL A 19 23.98 8.57 -13.96
CA VAL A 19 25.13 9.48 -14.06
C VAL A 19 25.01 10.37 -15.29
N ILE A 20 24.98 11.68 -15.05
CA ILE A 20 25.13 12.71 -16.08
C ILE A 20 26.60 13.11 -16.14
N THR A 21 27.25 12.90 -17.28
CA THR A 21 28.64 13.31 -17.49
C THR A 21 28.77 14.83 -17.49
N ILE A 22 29.76 15.32 -16.74
CA ILE A 22 30.08 16.74 -16.64
C ILE A 22 31.45 17.00 -17.28
N HIS A 23 31.46 17.78 -18.35
CA HIS A 23 32.65 18.24 -19.06
C HIS A 23 33.20 19.54 -18.44
N ALA A 24 33.58 19.47 -17.17
CA ALA A 24 34.15 20.56 -16.38
C ALA A 24 35.06 19.98 -15.28
N GLN A 25 36.14 20.69 -14.91
CA GLN A 25 37.07 20.27 -13.86
C GLN A 25 36.63 20.69 -12.46
N TYR A 26 36.08 21.91 -12.32
CA TYR A 26 35.74 22.51 -11.03
C TYR A 26 34.31 23.05 -11.04
N TRP A 27 33.35 22.13 -11.17
CA TRP A 27 31.93 22.45 -11.21
C TRP A 27 31.26 22.27 -9.85
N GLN A 28 30.17 23.01 -9.63
CA GLN A 28 29.31 22.88 -8.46
C GLN A 28 27.84 22.94 -8.86
N VAL A 29 26.96 22.37 -8.03
CA VAL A 29 25.51 22.64 -8.10
C VAL A 29 25.23 23.88 -7.26
N GLU A 30 24.87 24.98 -7.93
CA GLU A 30 24.53 26.27 -7.32
C GLU A 30 23.12 26.27 -6.73
N PHE A 31 22.19 25.54 -7.36
CA PHE A 31 20.82 25.39 -6.87
C PHE A 31 20.14 24.15 -7.45
N VAL A 32 19.14 23.67 -6.71
CA VAL A 32 18.07 22.81 -7.23
C VAL A 32 16.75 23.49 -6.94
N LYS A 33 15.86 23.62 -7.92
CA LYS A 33 14.54 24.25 -7.74
C LYS A 33 13.44 23.60 -8.54
N GLU A 34 12.22 23.76 -8.08
CA GLU A 34 11.03 23.42 -8.85
C GLU A 34 10.80 24.49 -9.94
N ALA A 35 10.58 24.06 -11.18
CA ALA A 35 10.46 24.99 -12.31
C ALA A 35 9.16 25.80 -12.30
N SER A 36 8.05 25.19 -11.86
CA SER A 36 6.72 25.79 -11.84
C SER A 36 6.60 26.95 -10.85
N THR A 37 7.19 26.77 -9.66
CA THR A 37 7.12 27.74 -8.55
C THR A 37 8.38 28.60 -8.43
N GLY A 38 9.51 28.13 -8.95
CA GLY A 38 10.82 28.74 -8.75
C GLY A 38 11.40 28.50 -7.35
N THR A 39 10.72 27.73 -6.50
CA THR A 39 11.10 27.46 -5.11
C THR A 39 12.37 26.60 -5.07
N LEU A 40 13.36 27.05 -4.30
CA LEU A 40 14.56 26.25 -4.01
C LEU A 40 14.18 25.01 -3.21
N LEU A 41 14.69 23.87 -3.64
CA LEU A 41 14.57 22.63 -2.88
C LEU A 41 15.54 22.66 -1.71
N LEU A 42 15.08 22.14 -0.58
CA LEU A 42 15.84 22.10 0.67
C LEU A 42 16.34 20.69 0.95
N ASP A 43 17.52 20.61 1.54
CA ASP A 43 18.10 19.39 2.06
C ASP A 43 17.46 18.99 3.40
N LYS A 44 17.82 17.81 3.90
CA LYS A 44 17.35 17.29 5.22
C LYS A 44 17.70 18.17 6.42
N ALA A 45 18.61 19.14 6.28
CA ALA A 45 18.96 20.12 7.30
C ALA A 45 18.21 21.45 7.13
N GLY A 46 17.36 21.58 6.11
CA GLY A 46 16.59 22.78 5.78
C GLY A 46 17.38 23.84 5.01
N ASN A 47 18.57 23.50 4.48
CA ASN A 47 19.37 24.42 3.66
C ASN A 47 19.08 24.21 2.17
N PRO A 48 19.28 25.23 1.31
CA PRO A 48 19.18 25.03 -0.13
C PRO A 48 20.10 23.91 -0.62
N MET A 49 19.56 23.01 -1.46
CA MET A 49 20.34 21.91 -2.03
C MET A 49 21.45 22.44 -2.95
N GLN A 50 22.70 22.15 -2.59
CA GLN A 50 23.91 22.56 -3.30
C GLN A 50 24.96 21.44 -3.25
N LEU A 51 25.93 21.45 -4.18
CA LEU A 51 27.07 20.53 -4.20
C LEU A 51 28.34 21.28 -4.57
N THR A 52 29.26 21.49 -3.64
CA THR A 52 30.53 22.20 -3.91
C THR A 52 31.71 21.23 -4.09
N ASP A 53 31.92 20.29 -3.17
CA ASP A 53 33.05 19.35 -3.17
C ASP A 53 32.60 17.92 -3.53
N ASN A 54 33.24 16.87 -3.00
CA ASN A 54 32.85 15.45 -3.15
C ASN A 54 31.56 15.09 -2.38
N ASP A 55 30.65 16.04 -2.32
CA ASP A 55 29.51 16.04 -1.43
C ASP A 55 28.31 15.32 -2.06
N GLN A 56 27.34 15.03 -1.21
CA GLN A 56 26.01 14.57 -1.58
C GLN A 56 24.98 15.48 -0.92
N THR A 57 23.89 15.74 -1.62
CA THR A 57 22.76 16.50 -1.09
C THR A 57 21.49 15.70 -1.35
N GLU A 58 20.71 15.55 -0.29
CA GLU A 58 19.48 14.76 -0.28
C GLU A 58 18.31 15.67 0.06
N HIS A 59 17.28 15.65 -0.78
CA HIS A 59 16.07 16.42 -0.56
C HIS A 59 15.38 15.98 0.74
N ASP A 60 14.77 16.93 1.46
CA ASP A 60 13.88 16.60 2.58
C ASP A 60 12.63 15.86 2.08
N GLY A 61 12.63 14.53 2.20
CA GLY A 61 11.64 13.62 1.60
C GLY A 61 12.15 12.80 0.40
N ASP A 62 13.46 12.84 0.11
CA ASP A 62 14.15 11.96 -0.84
C ASP A 62 13.64 12.00 -2.29
N LEU A 63 12.94 13.08 -2.66
CA LEU A 63 12.33 13.25 -3.98
C LEU A 63 13.37 13.27 -5.11
N ILE A 64 14.47 13.97 -4.85
CA ILE A 64 15.63 14.11 -5.72
C ILE A 64 16.88 14.12 -4.85
N ASN A 65 17.84 13.24 -5.15
CA ASN A 65 19.11 13.18 -4.45
C ASN A 65 20.24 13.30 -5.47
N LEU A 66 21.24 14.10 -5.14
CA LEU A 66 22.36 14.42 -6.02
C LEU A 66 23.67 14.09 -5.32
N LYS A 67 24.60 13.48 -6.06
CA LYS A 67 25.94 13.18 -5.56
C LYS A 67 26.96 13.38 -6.68
N LYS A 68 28.14 13.92 -6.38
CA LYS A 68 29.26 13.87 -7.33
C LYS A 68 29.82 12.44 -7.41
N THR A 69 30.11 11.98 -8.62
CA THR A 69 30.82 10.70 -8.80
C THR A 69 32.22 10.78 -8.19
N ASP A 70 32.78 9.64 -7.80
CA ASP A 70 34.06 9.59 -7.08
C ASP A 70 35.25 10.13 -7.91
N ASP A 71 35.13 10.09 -9.25
CA ASP A 71 36.10 10.67 -10.19
C ASP A 71 35.88 12.19 -10.44
N GLY A 72 34.83 12.77 -9.89
CA GLY A 72 34.44 14.17 -10.06
C GLY A 72 33.90 14.53 -11.46
N GLN A 73 33.78 13.56 -12.37
CA GLN A 73 33.40 13.79 -13.77
C GLN A 73 31.90 13.57 -14.05
N GLY A 74 31.10 13.33 -13.02
CA GLY A 74 29.69 13.04 -13.17
C GLY A 74 28.83 13.53 -12.01
N LEU A 75 27.59 13.87 -12.33
CA LEU A 75 26.51 14.09 -11.38
C LEU A 75 25.65 12.82 -11.34
N SER A 76 25.72 12.09 -10.24
CA SER A 76 24.81 10.99 -9.94
C SER A 76 23.48 11.55 -9.44
N LEU A 77 22.41 11.21 -10.16
CA LEU A 77 21.04 11.63 -9.90
C LEU A 77 20.21 10.42 -9.49
N SER A 78 19.52 10.56 -8.36
CA SER A 78 18.44 9.67 -7.96
C SER A 78 17.14 10.46 -7.86
N LEU A 79 16.07 9.90 -8.41
CA LEU A 79 14.72 10.46 -8.40
C LEU A 79 13.74 9.38 -7.97
N GLN A 80 12.84 9.70 -7.06
CA GLN A 80 11.67 8.87 -6.82
C GLN A 80 10.77 8.83 -8.05
N GLU A 81 9.90 7.81 -8.14
CA GLU A 81 8.80 7.79 -9.12
C GLU A 81 7.91 9.04 -8.97
N ASN A 82 7.26 9.45 -10.06
CA ASN A 82 6.19 10.44 -9.98
C ASN A 82 4.84 9.74 -10.12
N PHE A 83 4.14 9.56 -9.01
CA PHE A 83 2.80 8.99 -9.02
C PHE A 83 1.69 10.05 -9.20
N SER A 84 2.03 11.33 -9.36
CA SER A 84 1.03 12.36 -9.67
C SER A 84 0.70 12.38 -11.16
N ASP A 85 -0.57 12.57 -11.50
CA ASP A 85 -1.00 12.84 -12.89
C ASP A 85 -0.38 14.14 -13.44
N ASN A 86 0.03 15.05 -12.55
CA ASN A 86 0.73 16.26 -12.93
C ASN A 86 2.23 15.99 -13.06
N PRO A 87 2.85 16.30 -14.21
CA PRO A 87 4.30 16.28 -14.34
C PRO A 87 4.95 17.27 -13.36
N ARG A 88 6.12 16.90 -12.85
CA ARG A 88 6.98 17.78 -12.05
C ARG A 88 8.26 18.08 -12.81
N THR A 89 8.77 19.30 -12.69
CA THR A 89 10.01 19.70 -13.37
C THR A 89 11.00 20.28 -12.38
N PHE A 90 12.21 19.73 -12.38
CA PHE A 90 13.33 20.21 -11.58
C PHE A 90 14.35 20.93 -12.47
N LEU A 91 14.94 22.00 -11.93
CA LEU A 91 16.05 22.72 -12.53
C LEU A 91 17.28 22.59 -11.64
N ILE A 92 18.37 22.05 -12.18
CA ILE A 92 19.66 21.92 -11.51
C ILE A 92 20.62 22.91 -12.16
N GLY A 93 21.01 23.93 -11.41
CA GLY A 93 21.97 24.94 -11.85
C GLY A 93 23.41 24.48 -11.62
N LEU A 94 24.17 24.35 -12.69
CA LEU A 94 25.59 24.03 -12.65
C LEU A 94 26.41 25.29 -12.90
N VAL A 95 27.52 25.46 -12.18
CA VAL A 95 28.47 26.55 -12.41
C VAL A 95 29.92 26.08 -12.32
N GLU A 96 30.75 26.57 -13.25
CA GLU A 96 32.21 26.44 -13.25
C GLU A 96 32.81 27.77 -13.71
N ASN A 97 33.70 28.36 -12.91
CA ASN A 97 34.44 29.59 -13.26
C ASN A 97 33.55 30.73 -13.81
N GLY A 98 32.32 30.86 -13.29
CA GLY A 98 31.33 31.86 -13.72
C GLY A 98 30.48 31.47 -14.94
N ASN A 99 30.80 30.38 -15.64
CA ASN A 99 29.95 29.81 -16.68
C ASN A 99 28.82 29.01 -16.05
N ARG A 100 27.58 29.23 -16.48
CA ARG A 100 26.38 28.54 -15.98
C ARG A 100 25.76 27.65 -17.05
N ASP A 101 25.39 26.44 -16.67
CA ASP A 101 24.48 25.57 -17.42
C ASP A 101 23.33 25.15 -16.50
N VAL A 102 22.21 24.76 -17.10
CA VAL A 102 21.05 24.26 -16.34
C VAL A 102 20.61 22.94 -16.96
N ILE A 103 20.40 21.94 -16.11
CA ILE A 103 19.73 20.70 -16.45
C ILE A 103 18.26 20.87 -16.03
N SER A 104 17.34 20.69 -16.98
CA SER A 104 15.91 20.61 -16.73
C SER A 104 15.45 19.16 -16.82
N ILE A 105 14.80 18.65 -15.78
CA ILE A 105 14.26 17.30 -15.74
C ILE A 105 12.76 17.39 -15.52
N THR A 106 11.98 17.06 -16.53
CA THR A 106 10.53 16.92 -16.44
C THR A 106 10.19 15.45 -16.27
N GLN A 107 9.56 15.12 -15.15
CA GLN A 107 9.15 13.77 -14.80
C GLN A 107 7.63 13.67 -14.80
N ARG A 108 7.08 12.82 -15.67
CA ARG A 108 5.66 12.45 -15.69
C ARG A 108 5.43 11.10 -15.01
N ARG A 109 4.16 10.80 -14.70
CA ARG A 109 3.73 9.46 -14.34
C ARG A 109 3.95 8.46 -15.49
N ALA A 110 4.31 7.23 -15.14
CA ALA A 110 4.35 6.13 -16.10
C ALA A 110 2.93 5.72 -16.52
N LYS A 111 2.80 5.15 -17.73
CA LYS A 111 1.53 4.58 -18.19
C LYS A 111 1.05 3.38 -17.37
N GLY A 112 1.95 2.66 -16.70
CA GLY A 112 1.62 1.43 -16.01
C GLY A 112 2.74 0.91 -15.12
N TYR A 113 2.32 0.10 -14.15
CA TYR A 113 3.17 -0.55 -13.17
C TYR A 113 2.64 -1.95 -12.92
N LYS A 114 3.52 -2.90 -12.63
CA LYS A 114 3.14 -4.27 -12.29
C LYS A 114 3.99 -4.84 -11.18
N ILE A 115 3.38 -5.71 -10.37
CA ILE A 115 4.12 -6.49 -9.38
C ILE A 115 4.81 -7.64 -10.10
N VAL A 116 6.13 -7.73 -9.98
CA VAL A 116 6.96 -8.77 -10.60
C VAL A 116 7.51 -9.79 -9.59
N ASP A 117 7.47 -9.47 -8.31
CA ASP A 117 7.78 -10.41 -7.22
C ASP A 117 6.92 -10.09 -5.98
N GLN A 118 6.50 -11.14 -5.27
CA GLN A 118 5.66 -11.05 -4.08
C GLN A 118 6.16 -11.98 -2.99
N GLN A 119 6.39 -11.42 -1.81
CA GLN A 119 6.82 -12.19 -0.65
C GLN A 119 6.00 -11.82 0.58
N PHE A 120 5.66 -12.85 1.34
CA PHE A 120 5.06 -12.71 2.66
C PHE A 120 5.91 -13.42 3.70
N THR A 121 5.98 -12.86 4.90
CA THR A 121 6.64 -13.48 6.05
C THR A 121 5.70 -13.36 7.24
N ALA A 122 5.35 -14.50 7.84
CA ALA A 122 4.53 -14.51 9.04
C ALA A 122 5.29 -13.85 10.21
N LEU A 123 4.59 -13.01 10.97
CA LEU A 123 5.14 -12.45 12.19
C LEU A 123 4.78 -13.37 13.36
N GLU A 124 5.79 -14.02 13.94
CA GLU A 124 5.62 -14.91 15.09
C GLU A 124 4.92 -14.21 16.25
N GLY A 125 4.06 -14.93 16.96
CA GLY A 125 3.31 -14.41 18.11
C GLY A 125 2.19 -13.41 17.78
N THR A 126 1.96 -13.07 16.51
CA THR A 126 0.85 -12.19 16.11
C THR A 126 -0.46 -12.93 15.87
N GLN A 127 -0.40 -14.25 15.69
CA GLN A 127 -1.60 -15.07 15.50
C GLN A 127 -2.36 -15.23 16.81
N LYS A 128 -3.65 -14.88 16.81
CA LYS A 128 -4.53 -14.99 17.97
C LYS A 128 -5.84 -15.64 17.58
N VAL A 129 -6.24 -16.66 18.34
CA VAL A 129 -7.54 -17.32 18.20
C VAL A 129 -8.38 -16.95 19.42
N TYR A 130 -9.58 -16.41 19.22
CA TYR A 130 -10.47 -16.03 20.32
C TYR A 130 -11.93 -16.08 19.88
N THR A 131 -12.85 -16.19 20.84
CA THR A 131 -14.29 -16.17 20.59
C THR A 131 -14.92 -14.91 21.18
N SER A 132 -15.75 -14.22 20.41
CA SER A 132 -16.36 -12.95 20.79
C SER A 132 -17.77 -12.79 20.23
N SER A 133 -18.60 -11.99 20.91
CA SER A 133 -19.93 -11.56 20.46
C SER A 133 -19.94 -10.14 19.87
N GLU A 134 -18.79 -9.48 19.77
CA GLU A 134 -18.68 -8.03 19.50
C GLU A 134 -19.37 -7.55 18.21
N ASP A 135 -19.39 -8.39 17.18
CA ASP A 135 -19.98 -8.09 15.86
C ASP A 135 -21.30 -8.86 15.63
N CYS A 136 -21.80 -9.57 16.66
CA CYS A 136 -23.04 -10.34 16.60
C CYS A 136 -24.23 -9.51 17.11
N LEU A 137 -25.40 -9.74 16.53
CA LEU A 137 -26.66 -9.11 16.93
C LEU A 137 -27.59 -10.11 17.63
N PRO A 138 -28.35 -9.67 18.64
CA PRO A 138 -29.45 -10.47 19.15
C PRO A 138 -30.53 -10.61 18.08
N LEU A 139 -31.21 -11.76 18.07
CA LEU A 139 -32.31 -12.04 17.14
C LEU A 139 -33.45 -12.70 17.89
N THR A 140 -34.67 -12.18 17.74
CA THR A 140 -35.88 -12.84 18.24
C THR A 140 -36.61 -13.47 17.06
N LEU A 141 -36.82 -14.78 17.13
CA LEU A 141 -37.65 -15.52 16.19
C LEU A 141 -39.05 -15.67 16.77
N SER A 142 -40.05 -15.15 16.07
CA SER A 142 -41.45 -15.23 16.48
C SER A 142 -42.26 -16.10 15.51
N ASN A 143 -42.75 -17.24 15.99
CA ASN A 143 -43.71 -18.04 15.27
C ASN A 143 -45.12 -17.81 15.81
N THR A 144 -45.90 -17.00 15.11
CA THR A 144 -47.32 -16.75 15.46
C THR A 144 -48.28 -17.78 14.84
N ASP A 145 -47.77 -18.66 13.98
CA ASP A 145 -48.57 -19.60 13.21
C ASP A 145 -48.89 -20.86 14.04
N PRO A 146 -49.96 -21.60 13.69
CA PRO A 146 -50.33 -22.83 14.39
C PRO A 146 -49.47 -24.04 14.03
N GLU A 147 -48.56 -23.91 13.06
CA GLU A 147 -47.64 -24.96 12.60
C GLU A 147 -46.19 -24.55 12.86
N GLU A 148 -45.31 -25.53 13.05
CA GLU A 148 -43.87 -25.27 13.19
C GLU A 148 -43.29 -24.77 11.87
N LYS A 149 -42.31 -23.85 11.95
CA LYS A 149 -41.65 -23.32 10.76
C LYS A 149 -40.16 -23.11 10.97
N TYR A 150 -39.39 -23.35 9.91
CA TYR A 150 -37.97 -23.00 9.88
C TYR A 150 -37.81 -21.49 9.70
N MET A 151 -37.06 -20.87 10.60
CA MET A 151 -36.74 -19.44 10.55
C MET A 151 -35.22 -19.26 10.51
N LYS A 152 -34.76 -18.35 9.66
CA LYS A 152 -33.32 -18.08 9.45
C LYS A 152 -32.69 -17.43 10.67
N THR A 153 -31.44 -17.77 10.96
CA THR A 153 -30.66 -17.21 12.07
C THR A 153 -29.53 -16.28 11.62
N ASP A 154 -29.33 -16.11 10.31
CA ASP A 154 -28.20 -15.37 9.73
C ASP A 154 -28.09 -13.91 10.18
N ASP A 155 -29.21 -13.28 10.51
CA ASP A 155 -29.26 -11.88 10.96
C ASP A 155 -28.42 -11.63 12.22
N ILE A 156 -28.13 -12.68 12.99
CA ILE A 156 -27.21 -12.65 14.12
C ILE A 156 -25.81 -12.22 13.67
N PHE A 157 -25.35 -12.65 12.49
CA PHE A 157 -23.97 -12.47 12.03
C PHE A 157 -23.84 -11.47 10.88
N LYS A 158 -24.89 -10.68 10.58
CA LYS A 158 -24.90 -9.75 9.44
C LYS A 158 -23.83 -8.64 9.52
N ASN A 159 -23.32 -8.36 10.71
CA ASN A 159 -22.26 -7.38 10.96
C ASN A 159 -20.87 -8.02 11.12
N VAL A 160 -20.74 -9.32 10.88
CA VAL A 160 -19.47 -10.04 10.93
C VAL A 160 -18.79 -9.93 9.58
N TYR A 161 -17.52 -9.52 9.56
CA TYR A 161 -16.74 -9.31 8.34
C TYR A 161 -15.38 -9.99 8.42
N TYR A 162 -14.91 -10.51 7.29
CA TYR A 162 -13.47 -10.65 7.05
C TYR A 162 -12.89 -9.25 6.91
N SER A 163 -11.81 -8.95 7.62
CA SER A 163 -11.10 -7.68 7.52
C SER A 163 -9.64 -7.90 7.14
N SER A 164 -9.13 -7.05 6.26
CA SER A 164 -7.73 -6.98 5.89
C SER A 164 -7.28 -5.54 5.74
N LYS A 165 -6.13 -5.19 6.31
CA LYS A 165 -5.57 -3.83 6.27
C LYS A 165 -4.10 -3.87 5.90
N PHE A 166 -3.76 -3.28 4.76
CA PHE A 166 -2.37 -3.04 4.39
C PHE A 166 -1.89 -1.71 4.96
N VAL A 167 -0.67 -1.70 5.48
CA VAL A 167 0.03 -0.54 6.05
C VAL A 167 1.44 -0.53 5.50
N SER A 168 1.89 0.62 5.01
CA SER A 168 3.24 0.85 4.50
C SER A 168 3.59 2.31 4.67
N ASP A 169 4.82 2.57 5.10
CA ASP A 169 5.39 3.91 5.18
C ASP A 169 6.21 4.27 3.91
N ASP A 170 6.43 3.30 3.01
CA ASP A 170 7.15 3.52 1.77
C ASP A 170 6.43 4.54 0.86
N TYR A 171 7.21 5.44 0.27
CA TYR A 171 6.70 6.47 -0.64
C TYR A 171 5.90 5.84 -1.79
N GLY A 172 4.65 6.29 -1.93
CA GLY A 172 3.78 5.87 -3.01
C GLY A 172 3.38 4.40 -2.96
N ALA A 173 3.46 3.73 -1.81
CA ALA A 173 3.12 2.32 -1.64
C ALA A 173 1.75 1.94 -2.24
N PHE A 174 0.79 2.86 -2.22
CA PHE A 174 -0.57 2.67 -2.72
C PHE A 174 -0.91 3.52 -3.95
N ASP A 175 0.06 4.27 -4.49
CA ASP A 175 -0.20 5.29 -5.52
C ASP A 175 0.19 4.82 -6.93
N TRP A 176 0.95 3.73 -7.05
CA TRP A 176 1.48 3.25 -8.31
C TRP A 176 0.42 2.58 -9.21
N PHE A 177 -0.75 2.18 -8.69
CA PHE A 177 -1.90 1.72 -9.48
C PHE A 177 -2.99 2.81 -9.47
N SER A 178 -3.62 3.09 -10.61
CA SER A 178 -4.56 4.22 -10.74
C SER A 178 -6.02 3.84 -10.96
N GLN A 179 -6.32 2.70 -11.60
CA GLN A 179 -7.70 2.33 -11.94
C GLN A 179 -8.10 0.94 -11.43
N ASP A 180 -7.22 -0.05 -11.60
CA ASP A 180 -7.49 -1.41 -11.15
C ASP A 180 -6.71 -1.71 -9.87
N VAL A 181 -7.42 -1.76 -8.73
CA VAL A 181 -6.83 -2.15 -7.45
C VAL A 181 -6.33 -3.61 -7.55
N PRO A 182 -5.03 -3.87 -7.37
CA PRO A 182 -4.49 -5.22 -7.50
C PRO A 182 -5.09 -6.17 -6.46
N LEU A 183 -5.55 -7.34 -6.90
CA LEU A 183 -5.95 -8.43 -6.00
C LEU A 183 -4.74 -9.31 -5.67
N ILE A 184 -4.30 -9.26 -4.42
CA ILE A 184 -3.11 -9.99 -3.96
C ILE A 184 -3.54 -11.32 -3.35
N SER A 185 -2.97 -12.41 -3.85
CA SER A 185 -3.13 -13.73 -3.25
C SER A 185 -2.37 -13.77 -1.93
N ILE A 186 -3.08 -14.03 -0.84
CA ILE A 186 -2.49 -14.07 0.49
C ILE A 186 -2.21 -15.53 0.86
N PRO A 187 -1.08 -15.85 1.53
CA PRO A 187 -0.83 -17.21 2.02
C PRO A 187 -1.98 -17.70 2.88
N ASP A 188 -2.28 -18.99 2.83
CA ASP A 188 -3.36 -19.58 3.63
C ASP A 188 -3.18 -19.26 5.12
N LEU A 189 -4.29 -19.01 5.81
CA LEU A 189 -4.31 -18.91 7.25
C LEU A 189 -4.55 -20.30 7.83
N LEU A 190 -3.56 -20.80 8.57
CA LEU A 190 -3.61 -22.12 9.18
C LEU A 190 -3.88 -22.02 10.69
N VAL A 191 -4.76 -22.87 11.19
CA VAL A 191 -4.95 -23.15 12.62
C VAL A 191 -4.87 -24.66 12.79
N ASP A 192 -3.95 -25.13 13.65
CA ASP A 192 -3.70 -26.56 13.87
C ASP A 192 -3.49 -27.33 12.53
N GLU A 193 -2.66 -26.76 11.65
CA GLU A 193 -2.34 -27.28 10.30
C GLU A 193 -3.51 -27.29 9.29
N ALA A 194 -4.72 -26.90 9.71
CA ALA A 194 -5.88 -26.79 8.82
C ALA A 194 -6.03 -25.37 8.27
N ALA A 195 -6.26 -25.24 6.96
CA ALA A 195 -6.55 -23.97 6.33
C ALA A 195 -7.95 -23.47 6.72
N VAL A 196 -8.01 -22.37 7.48
CA VAL A 196 -9.26 -21.73 7.90
C VAL A 196 -9.65 -20.55 7.00
N TRP A 197 -8.71 -20.05 6.20
CA TRP A 197 -8.99 -19.04 5.16
C TRP A 197 -7.94 -19.09 4.06
N SER A 198 -8.41 -18.95 2.82
CA SER A 198 -7.60 -18.79 1.61
C SER A 198 -8.32 -17.80 0.71
N GLY A 199 -7.59 -16.86 0.11
CA GLY A 199 -8.23 -15.83 -0.68
C GLY A 199 -7.29 -14.77 -1.22
N ARG A 200 -7.92 -13.81 -1.90
CA ARG A 200 -7.24 -12.64 -2.47
C ARG A 200 -7.82 -11.39 -1.83
N VAL A 201 -6.95 -10.42 -1.56
CA VAL A 201 -7.35 -9.15 -0.91
C VAL A 201 -6.98 -7.99 -1.83
N PRO A 202 -7.86 -6.99 -2.01
CA PRO A 202 -7.51 -5.74 -2.69
C PRO A 202 -6.35 -5.06 -1.96
N PHE A 203 -5.28 -4.78 -2.69
CA PHE A 203 -4.16 -4.01 -2.16
C PHE A 203 -4.45 -2.52 -2.28
N GLN A 204 -4.93 -1.92 -1.20
CA GLN A 204 -5.28 -0.51 -1.13
C GLN A 204 -4.99 0.05 0.26
N GLN A 205 -4.91 1.38 0.36
CA GLN A 205 -4.73 2.05 1.63
C GLN A 205 -5.98 1.87 2.51
N GLY A 206 -5.76 1.49 3.77
CA GLY A 206 -6.84 1.36 4.75
C GLY A 206 -7.40 -0.05 4.85
N GLU A 207 -8.57 -0.14 5.51
CA GLU A 207 -9.23 -1.41 5.81
C GLU A 207 -10.16 -1.83 4.66
N THR A 208 -10.07 -3.10 4.28
CA THR A 208 -11.03 -3.78 3.40
C THR A 208 -11.88 -4.72 4.23
N LYS A 209 -13.19 -4.76 3.94
CA LYS A 209 -14.14 -5.66 4.61
C LYS A 209 -14.93 -6.45 3.58
N GLU A 210 -15.08 -7.74 3.84
CA GLU A 210 -15.95 -8.65 3.09
C GLU A 210 -16.92 -9.31 4.07
N ALA A 211 -18.21 -9.33 3.75
CA ALA A 211 -19.23 -9.88 4.65
C ALA A 211 -18.99 -11.38 4.90
N TYR A 212 -19.06 -11.79 6.16
CA TYR A 212 -18.92 -13.19 6.54
C TYR A 212 -20.07 -14.03 5.97
N ILE A 213 -21.29 -13.54 6.14
CA ILE A 213 -22.48 -14.06 5.47
C ILE A 213 -22.74 -13.20 4.22
N GLY A 214 -22.88 -13.84 3.07
CA GLY A 214 -23.13 -13.19 1.79
C GLY A 214 -24.13 -13.97 0.94
N GLU A 215 -24.55 -13.42 -0.19
CA GLU A 215 -25.44 -14.09 -1.14
C GLU A 215 -24.86 -15.45 -1.56
N GLY A 216 -25.66 -16.52 -1.42
CA GLY A 216 -25.26 -17.88 -1.80
C GLY A 216 -24.51 -18.68 -0.73
N LYS A 217 -24.23 -18.13 0.47
CA LYS A 217 -23.74 -18.92 1.61
C LYS A 217 -24.91 -19.63 2.31
N SER A 218 -24.67 -20.86 2.79
CA SER A 218 -25.69 -21.65 3.48
C SER A 218 -26.17 -20.93 4.73
N SER A 219 -27.47 -20.61 4.77
CA SER A 219 -28.12 -20.04 5.93
C SER A 219 -28.47 -21.11 6.94
N GLU A 220 -28.14 -20.91 8.21
CA GLU A 220 -28.67 -21.76 9.27
C GLU A 220 -30.13 -21.39 9.55
N SER A 221 -30.92 -22.39 9.92
CA SER A 221 -32.33 -22.18 10.26
C SER A 221 -32.71 -23.03 11.45
N LEU A 222 -33.53 -22.45 12.32
CA LEU A 222 -34.05 -23.10 13.51
C LEU A 222 -35.52 -23.45 13.28
N LEU A 223 -35.91 -24.67 13.66
CA LEU A 223 -37.32 -25.07 13.68
C LEU A 223 -38.00 -24.43 14.91
N VAL A 224 -38.94 -23.52 14.66
CA VAL A 224 -39.64 -22.77 15.71
C VAL A 224 -41.05 -23.31 15.87
N GLN A 225 -41.38 -23.73 17.09
CA GLN A 225 -42.69 -24.31 17.44
C GLN A 225 -43.83 -23.29 17.30
N PRO A 226 -45.08 -23.74 17.12
CA PRO A 226 -46.25 -22.87 17.06
C PRO A 226 -46.35 -21.92 18.25
N HIS A 227 -46.82 -20.70 18.01
CA HIS A 227 -47.09 -19.69 19.04
C HIS A 227 -45.95 -19.43 20.04
N THR A 228 -44.70 -19.58 19.59
CA THR A 228 -43.50 -19.47 20.44
C THR A 228 -42.60 -18.34 19.97
N ASN A 229 -41.90 -17.69 20.92
CA ASN A 229 -40.79 -16.80 20.66
C ASN A 229 -39.48 -17.40 21.18
N ILE A 230 -38.41 -17.22 20.41
CA ILE A 230 -37.07 -17.66 20.77
C ILE A 230 -36.12 -16.48 20.67
N ASP A 231 -35.47 -16.13 21.77
CA ASP A 231 -34.39 -15.15 21.78
C ASP A 231 -33.05 -15.84 21.55
N LEU A 232 -32.31 -15.36 20.56
CA LEU A 232 -31.02 -15.88 20.13
C LEU A 232 -29.91 -14.84 20.31
N GLU A 233 -28.72 -15.32 20.63
CA GLU A 233 -27.45 -14.58 20.54
C GLU A 233 -26.44 -15.35 19.69
N GLY A 234 -25.38 -14.68 19.27
CA GLY A 234 -24.27 -15.27 18.53
C GLY A 234 -22.91 -15.02 19.16
N THR A 235 -22.00 -15.95 18.94
CA THR A 235 -20.55 -15.72 19.06
C THR A 235 -19.85 -16.20 17.80
N ILE A 236 -18.67 -15.62 17.53
CA ILE A 236 -17.80 -16.01 16.43
C ILE A 236 -16.41 -16.29 16.98
N THR A 237 -15.81 -17.39 16.55
CA THR A 237 -14.38 -17.61 16.70
C THR A 237 -13.65 -16.86 15.59
N TYR A 238 -12.79 -15.94 15.99
CA TYR A 238 -11.92 -15.16 15.11
C TYR A 238 -10.49 -15.68 15.17
N VAL A 239 -9.80 -15.51 14.05
CA VAL A 239 -8.36 -15.66 13.94
C VAL A 239 -7.79 -14.36 13.40
N GLU A 240 -6.94 -13.72 14.19
CA GLU A 240 -6.16 -12.57 13.76
C GLU A 240 -4.74 -12.98 13.45
N ARG A 241 -4.10 -12.30 12.50
CA ARG A 241 -2.65 -12.41 12.25
C ARG A 241 -2.10 -11.14 11.63
N SER A 242 -0.77 -11.01 11.67
CA SER A 242 -0.03 -10.01 10.90
C SER A 242 1.04 -10.67 10.04
N LEU A 243 1.14 -10.24 8.79
CA LEU A 243 2.16 -10.67 7.84
C LEU A 243 2.99 -9.46 7.43
N LYS A 244 4.31 -9.61 7.38
CA LYS A 244 5.15 -8.67 6.63
C LYS A 244 5.02 -9.00 5.15
N PHE A 245 4.87 -7.99 4.30
CA PHE A 245 4.91 -8.15 2.86
C PHE A 245 6.11 -7.41 2.25
N THR A 246 6.55 -7.88 1.10
CA THR A 246 7.56 -7.22 0.26
C THR A 246 7.19 -7.46 -1.20
N TRP A 247 7.00 -6.39 -1.96
CA TRP A 247 6.72 -6.43 -3.38
C TRP A 247 7.84 -5.78 -4.16
N THR A 248 8.22 -6.40 -5.26
CA THR A 248 8.99 -5.72 -6.30
C THR A 248 8.01 -5.24 -7.36
N ILE A 249 7.95 -3.93 -7.55
CA ILE A 249 7.13 -3.27 -8.56
C ILE A 249 8.02 -2.84 -9.70
N GLN A 250 7.56 -3.05 -10.92
CA GLN A 250 8.25 -2.64 -12.13
C GLN A 250 7.43 -1.59 -12.88
N ASN A 251 8.06 -0.46 -13.17
CA ASN A 251 7.57 0.52 -14.13
C ASN A 251 7.56 -0.12 -15.53
N GLU A 252 6.41 -0.14 -16.19
CA GLU A 252 6.25 -0.87 -17.45
C GLU A 252 6.90 -0.17 -18.65
N GLU A 253 7.13 1.16 -18.58
CA GLU A 253 7.78 1.90 -19.65
C GLU A 253 9.30 1.80 -19.59
N SER A 254 9.88 1.97 -18.40
CA SER A 254 11.34 2.04 -18.21
C SER A 254 11.97 0.70 -17.83
N GLY A 255 11.18 -0.22 -17.27
CA GLY A 255 11.68 -1.42 -16.62
C GLY A 255 12.33 -1.18 -15.26
N HIS A 256 12.37 0.07 -14.78
CA HIS A 256 12.87 0.38 -13.44
C HIS A 256 12.07 -0.37 -12.37
N ARG A 257 12.78 -0.87 -11.36
CA ARG A 257 12.20 -1.65 -10.27
C ARG A 257 12.42 -0.95 -8.95
N PHE A 258 11.39 -0.93 -8.13
CA PHE A 258 11.44 -0.46 -6.76
C PHE A 258 10.69 -1.43 -5.85
N THR A 259 11.00 -1.36 -4.56
CA THR A 259 10.44 -2.27 -3.56
C THR A 259 9.47 -1.50 -2.69
N VAL A 260 8.33 -2.14 -2.37
CA VAL A 260 7.38 -1.66 -1.37
C VAL A 260 7.24 -2.74 -0.30
N THR A 261 7.31 -2.34 0.96
CA THR A 261 7.30 -3.20 2.14
C THR A 261 6.30 -2.69 3.15
N GLY A 262 5.76 -3.59 3.96
CA GLY A 262 4.82 -3.19 4.98
C GLY A 262 4.21 -4.36 5.73
N LEU A 263 3.08 -4.08 6.38
CA LEU A 263 2.32 -5.04 7.15
C LEU A 263 0.92 -5.24 6.57
N LEU A 264 0.48 -6.49 6.53
CA LEU A 264 -0.91 -6.88 6.34
C LEU A 264 -1.44 -7.37 7.68
N HIS A 265 -2.46 -6.71 8.21
CA HIS A 265 -3.24 -7.18 9.35
C HIS A 265 -4.52 -7.84 8.85
N GLN A 266 -4.86 -9.01 9.37
CA GLN A 266 -6.10 -9.70 9.03
C GLN A 266 -6.88 -10.09 10.29
N LYS A 267 -8.21 -9.99 10.22
CA LYS A 267 -9.17 -10.55 11.18
C LYS A 267 -10.14 -11.44 10.39
N VAL A 268 -10.11 -12.74 10.67
CA VAL A 268 -10.85 -13.76 9.92
C VAL A 268 -11.87 -14.42 10.84
N PRO A 269 -13.19 -14.24 10.60
CA PRO A 269 -14.22 -15.08 11.23
C PRO A 269 -14.14 -16.51 10.69
N VAL A 270 -14.05 -17.49 11.59
CA VAL A 270 -13.85 -18.91 11.24
C VAL A 270 -15.10 -19.74 11.50
N SER A 271 -15.67 -19.64 12.70
CA SER A 271 -16.82 -20.47 13.11
C SER A 271 -17.86 -19.64 13.87
N PRO A 272 -19.15 -19.73 13.51
CA PRO A 272 -20.24 -19.16 14.27
C PRO A 272 -20.70 -20.12 15.36
N THR A 273 -21.39 -19.57 16.36
CA THR A 273 -22.18 -20.33 17.33
C THR A 273 -23.43 -19.54 17.66
N THR A 274 -24.60 -20.11 17.38
CA THR A 274 -25.88 -19.57 17.81
C THR A 274 -26.28 -20.14 19.16
N ILE A 275 -26.74 -19.27 20.07
CA ILE A 275 -27.06 -19.59 21.45
C ILE A 275 -28.54 -19.25 21.70
N ILE A 276 -29.34 -20.23 22.11
CA ILE A 276 -30.71 -20.01 22.58
C ILE A 276 -30.66 -19.46 24.00
N LYS A 277 -31.19 -18.25 24.21
CA LYS A 277 -31.24 -17.62 25.54
C LYS A 277 -32.51 -17.93 26.29
N ARG A 278 -33.65 -17.80 25.61
CA ARG A 278 -34.99 -17.96 26.20
C ARG A 278 -35.96 -18.50 25.18
N LEU A 279 -36.92 -19.27 25.69
CA LEU A 279 -38.06 -19.81 24.96
C LEU A 279 -39.31 -19.45 25.77
N TYR A 280 -40.31 -18.85 25.12
CA TYR A 280 -41.56 -18.43 25.77
C TYR A 280 -42.73 -18.35 24.79
#